data_AF-A0A9D5WGU5-F1
#
_entry.id   AF-A0A9D5WGU5-F1
#
_cell.length_a   1.000
_cell.length_b   1.000
_cell.length_c   1.000
_cell.angle_alpha   90.00
_cell.angle_beta   90.00
_cell.angle_gamma   90.00
#
_symmetry.space_group_name_H-M   'P 1'
#
loop_
_entity.id
_entity.type
_entity.pdbx_description
1 polymer ?
#
loop_
_entity_poly.entity_id
_entity_poly.type
_entity_poly.pdbx_seq_one_letter_code
_entity_poly.pdbx_strand_id
1 'polypeptide(L)'
;LFSDLIELWAAGKPLVEEPILCSFYGGAILGISVWMIFQAQSTCAGTDTLARVLSRMFNTKVGTLIMIIDSLIVLLGLWVFEDWKVPLYSWIAIFIYSKVVEALQPQNPHKSVFIISDRMEELREQLVGRMGVRGTFLHGKGMYTGQEREVLFIIIQRKNFQPLKNLVLELDPKAFITTADASNDTLPILI
;
A
#
# COMPACT_ATOMS: atom_id res chain seq x y z
N LEU A 1 6.13 -15.10 26.67
CA LEU A 1 6.28 -13.82 27.40
C LEU A 1 5.09 -12.88 27.19
N PHE A 2 4.79 -12.42 25.97
CA PHE A 2 3.57 -11.61 25.72
C PHE A 2 2.28 -12.46 25.73
N SER A 3 2.32 -13.67 25.15
CA SER A 3 1.25 -14.67 25.25
C SER A 3 0.89 -14.96 26.70
N ASP A 4 1.91 -15.20 27.53
CA ASP A 4 1.73 -15.60 28.93
C ASP A 4 1.21 -14.42 29.77
N LEU A 5 1.57 -13.18 29.42
CA LEU A 5 1.01 -11.97 30.03
C LEU A 5 -0.48 -11.80 29.73
N ILE A 6 -0.90 -12.08 28.49
CA ILE A 6 -2.31 -12.06 28.10
C ILE A 6 -3.09 -13.15 28.82
N GLU A 7 -2.51 -14.34 28.94
CA GLU A 7 -3.13 -15.46 29.65
C GLU A 7 -3.31 -15.17 31.15
N LEU A 8 -2.32 -14.51 31.76
CA LEU A 8 -2.38 -14.02 33.14
C LEU A 8 -3.45 -12.94 33.32
N TRP A 9 -3.56 -12.00 32.36
CA TRP A 9 -4.53 -10.90 32.39
C TRP A 9 -5.97 -11.40 32.16
N ALA A 10 -6.16 -12.36 31.27
CA ALA A 10 -7.45 -12.98 30.97
C ALA A 10 -7.87 -14.06 31.99
N ALA A 11 -7.06 -14.30 33.02
CA ALA A 11 -7.26 -15.35 34.03
C ALA A 11 -7.51 -16.75 33.41
N GLY A 12 -6.86 -17.03 32.26
CA GLY A 12 -7.00 -18.28 31.52
C GLY A 12 -8.39 -18.54 30.92
N LYS A 13 -9.30 -17.56 30.91
CA LYS A 13 -10.62 -17.69 30.29
C LYS A 13 -10.63 -17.07 28.90
N PRO A 14 -11.21 -17.75 27.88
CA PRO A 14 -11.42 -17.12 26.60
C PRO A 14 -12.40 -15.94 26.78
N LEU A 15 -12.09 -14.80 26.17
CA LEU A 15 -12.98 -13.63 26.17
C LEU A 15 -14.32 -13.97 25.50
N VAL A 16 -14.30 -14.86 24.51
CA VAL A 16 -15.48 -15.40 23.80
C VAL A 16 -15.21 -16.86 23.43
N GLU A 17 -16.19 -17.74 23.60
CA GLU A 17 -16.07 -19.17 23.30
C GLU A 17 -16.37 -19.52 21.82
N GLU A 18 -16.99 -18.61 21.06
CA GLU A 18 -17.35 -18.82 19.66
C GLU A 18 -16.11 -18.78 18.73
N PRO A 19 -15.71 -19.91 18.12
CA PRO A 19 -14.47 -19.98 17.34
C PRO A 19 -14.47 -19.07 16.12
N ILE A 20 -15.63 -18.85 15.50
CA ILE A 20 -15.79 -17.98 14.33
C ILE A 20 -15.44 -16.53 14.69
N LEU A 21 -15.94 -16.06 15.84
CA LEU A 21 -15.70 -14.69 16.28
C LEU A 21 -14.22 -14.49 16.65
N CYS A 22 -13.63 -15.48 17.30
CA CYS A 22 -12.19 -15.51 17.61
C CYS A 22 -11.32 -15.50 16.34
N SER A 23 -11.65 -16.32 15.34
CA SER A 23 -10.95 -16.31 14.04
C SER A 23 -11.07 -14.95 13.33
N PHE A 24 -12.23 -14.30 13.44
CA PHE A 24 -12.45 -13.01 12.80
C PHE A 24 -11.60 -11.90 13.41
N TYR A 25 -11.74 -11.68 14.72
CA TYR A 25 -11.00 -10.62 15.41
C TYR A 25 -9.52 -10.93 15.53
N GLY A 26 -9.16 -12.20 15.75
CA GLY A 26 -7.78 -12.67 15.73
C GLY A 26 -7.11 -12.41 14.39
N GLY A 27 -7.75 -12.82 13.28
CA GLY A 27 -7.25 -12.55 11.93
C GLY A 27 -7.12 -11.05 11.63
N ALA A 28 -8.08 -10.23 12.07
CA ALA A 28 -8.03 -8.78 11.87
C ALA A 28 -6.88 -8.10 12.64
N ILE A 29 -6.70 -8.44 13.92
CA ILE A 29 -5.61 -7.91 14.76
C ILE A 29 -4.25 -8.35 14.22
N LEU A 30 -4.13 -9.63 13.82
CA LEU A 30 -2.93 -10.15 13.17
C LEU A 30 -2.62 -9.37 11.88
N GLY A 31 -3.63 -9.09 11.05
CA GLY A 31 -3.46 -8.30 9.82
C GLY A 31 -2.91 -6.90 10.08
N ILE A 32 -3.43 -6.22 11.09
CA ILE A 32 -2.93 -4.89 11.48
C ILE A 32 -1.48 -4.99 11.95
N SER A 33 -1.16 -5.97 12.80
CA SER A 33 0.20 -6.14 13.34
C SER A 33 1.23 -6.40 12.23
N VAL A 34 0.94 -7.29 11.28
CA VAL A 34 1.86 -7.60 10.18
C VAL A 34 1.99 -6.41 9.23
N TRP A 35 0.90 -5.70 8.94
CA TRP A 35 0.97 -4.48 8.15
C TRP A 35 1.91 -3.44 8.79
N MET A 36 1.83 -3.23 10.11
CA MET A 36 2.73 -2.34 10.83
C MET A 36 4.20 -2.75 10.68
N ILE A 37 4.48 -4.06 10.79
CA ILE A 37 5.83 -4.61 10.62
C ILE A 37 6.33 -4.39 9.18
N PHE A 38 5.47 -4.60 8.18
CA PHE A 38 5.82 -4.36 6.78
C PHE A 38 6.10 -2.88 6.50
N GLN A 39 5.34 -1.97 7.12
CA GLN A 39 5.58 -0.53 7.01
C GLN A 39 6.91 -0.11 7.66
N ALA A 40 7.30 -0.74 8.77
CA ALA A 40 8.60 -0.53 9.40
C ALA A 40 9.78 -1.13 8.60
N GLN A 41 9.52 -1.71 7.41
CA GLN A 41 10.50 -2.45 6.61
C GLN A 41 11.18 -3.62 7.35
N SER A 42 10.52 -4.13 8.39
CA SER A 42 10.97 -5.28 9.15
C SER A 42 10.34 -6.58 8.60
N THR A 43 10.71 -7.72 9.18
CA THR A 43 10.24 -9.06 8.81
C THR A 43 9.71 -9.79 10.04
N CYS A 44 8.65 -10.59 9.86
CA CYS A 44 8.10 -11.47 10.91
C CYS A 44 8.79 -12.85 10.95
N ALA A 45 9.73 -13.10 10.03
CA ALA A 45 10.40 -14.41 9.81
C ALA A 45 9.46 -15.59 9.48
N GLY A 46 8.20 -15.33 9.10
CA GLY A 46 7.21 -16.34 8.72
C GLY A 46 6.98 -16.47 7.21
N THR A 47 5.92 -17.20 6.85
CA THR A 47 5.45 -17.41 5.46
C THR A 47 5.00 -16.10 4.79
N ASP A 48 4.59 -15.13 5.60
CA ASP A 48 4.26 -13.76 5.22
C ASP A 48 5.46 -12.99 4.62
N THR A 49 6.68 -13.26 5.10
CA THR A 49 7.91 -12.69 4.53
C THR A 49 8.17 -13.25 3.13
N LEU A 50 7.98 -14.55 2.93
CA LEU A 50 8.08 -15.20 1.62
C LEU A 50 7.05 -14.61 0.64
N ALA A 51 5.79 -14.46 1.09
CA ALA A 51 4.72 -13.86 0.30
C ALA A 51 5.06 -12.44 -0.16
N ARG A 52 5.67 -11.63 0.71
CA ARG A 52 6.11 -10.27 0.40
C ARG A 52 7.23 -10.24 -0.66
N VAL A 53 8.18 -11.16 -0.59
CA VAL A 53 9.26 -11.26 -1.58
C VAL A 53 8.71 -11.70 -2.94
N LEU A 54 7.87 -12.73 -2.97
CA LEU A 54 7.21 -13.21 -4.18
C LEU A 54 6.30 -12.15 -4.80
N SER A 55 5.61 -11.36 -3.97
CA SER A 55 4.76 -10.25 -4.41
C SER A 55 5.54 -9.23 -5.24
N ARG A 56 6.78 -8.92 -4.82
CA ARG A 56 7.67 -8.02 -5.56
C ARG A 56 8.17 -8.63 -6.87
N MET A 57 8.39 -9.95 -6.91
CA MET A 57 8.84 -10.63 -8.12
C MET A 57 7.73 -10.79 -9.16
N PHE A 58 6.51 -11.11 -8.73
CA PHE A 58 5.36 -11.38 -9.61
C PHE A 58 4.41 -10.19 -9.78
N ASN A 59 4.73 -9.02 -9.21
CA ASN A 59 3.91 -7.81 -9.18
C ASN A 59 2.43 -8.08 -8.77
N THR A 60 2.24 -9.04 -7.85
CA THR A 60 0.93 -9.46 -7.35
C THR A 60 0.73 -8.91 -5.95
N LYS A 61 -0.52 -8.71 -5.53
CA LYS A 61 -0.83 -8.21 -4.18
C LYS A 61 -0.29 -9.16 -3.09
N VAL A 62 0.32 -8.58 -2.04
CA VAL A 62 0.91 -9.35 -0.94
C VAL A 62 -0.14 -10.23 -0.25
N GLY A 63 -1.33 -9.68 0.01
CA GLY A 63 -2.44 -10.43 0.63
C GLY A 63 -2.84 -11.68 -0.15
N THR A 64 -2.88 -11.60 -1.49
CA THR A 64 -3.21 -12.77 -2.32
C THR A 64 -2.17 -13.88 -2.18
N LEU A 65 -0.88 -13.55 -2.15
CA LEU A 65 0.18 -14.54 -2.00
C LEU A 65 0.21 -15.15 -0.60
N ILE A 66 -0.02 -14.33 0.44
CA ILE A 66 -0.23 -14.82 1.81
C ILE A 66 -1.34 -15.87 1.80
N MET A 67 -2.48 -15.55 1.20
CA MET A 67 -3.62 -16.47 1.15
C MET A 67 -3.26 -17.77 0.44
N ILE A 68 -2.55 -17.73 -0.69
CA ILE A 68 -2.15 -18.95 -1.42
C ILE A 68 -1.20 -19.81 -0.61
N ILE A 69 -0.15 -19.21 -0.04
CA ILE A 69 0.90 -19.95 0.70
C ILE A 69 0.31 -20.57 1.97
N ASP A 70 -0.44 -19.80 2.75
CA ASP A 70 -1.00 -20.28 4.01
C ASP A 70 -2.15 -21.27 3.75
N SER A 71 -2.93 -21.11 2.66
CA SER A 71 -3.92 -22.11 2.25
C SER A 71 -3.28 -23.45 1.91
N LEU A 72 -2.11 -23.45 1.24
CA LEU A 72 -1.39 -24.68 0.93
C LEU A 72 -0.96 -25.40 2.21
N ILE A 73 -0.49 -24.66 3.21
CA ILE A 73 -0.09 -25.21 4.51
C ILE A 73 -1.30 -25.78 5.27
N VAL A 74 -2.43 -25.06 5.27
CA VAL A 74 -3.67 -25.53 5.91
C VAL A 74 -4.22 -26.80 5.23
N LEU A 75 -4.14 -26.89 3.90
CA LEU A 75 -4.53 -28.08 3.15
C LEU A 75 -3.64 -29.29 3.46
N LEU A 76 -2.33 -29.08 3.61
CA LEU A 76 -1.42 -30.14 4.08
C LEU A 76 -1.77 -30.58 5.51
N GLY A 77 -2.14 -29.65 6.38
CA GLY A 77 -2.64 -29.95 7.71
C GLY A 77 -3.93 -30.78 7.69
N LEU A 78 -4.90 -30.43 6.82
CA LEU A 78 -6.13 -31.19 6.65
C LEU A 78 -5.85 -32.65 6.25
N TRP A 79 -4.88 -32.89 5.36
CA TRP A 79 -4.49 -34.26 5.01
C TRP A 79 -3.98 -35.02 6.23
N VAL A 80 -3.10 -34.43 7.04
CA VAL A 80 -2.47 -35.11 8.18
C VAL A 80 -3.45 -35.35 9.34
N PHE A 81 -4.30 -34.37 9.65
CA PHE A 81 -5.16 -34.40 10.84
C PHE A 81 -6.56 -34.94 10.59
N GLU A 82 -6.99 -35.06 9.33
CA GLU A 82 -8.31 -35.55 8.88
C GLU A 82 -9.54 -34.84 9.51
N ASP A 83 -9.34 -33.73 10.23
CA ASP A 83 -10.40 -32.89 10.81
C ASP A 83 -10.65 -31.68 9.93
N TRP A 84 -11.91 -31.50 9.51
CA TRP A 84 -12.35 -30.37 8.69
C TRP A 84 -12.60 -29.09 9.48
N LYS A 85 -12.81 -29.18 10.80
CA LYS A 85 -13.16 -27.99 11.62
C LYS A 85 -11.99 -27.03 11.74
N VAL A 86 -10.81 -27.55 12.12
CA VAL A 86 -9.61 -26.72 12.36
C VAL A 86 -9.14 -25.99 11.10
N PRO A 87 -9.06 -26.63 9.92
CA PRO A 87 -8.68 -25.98 8.66
C PRO A 87 -9.67 -24.91 8.22
N LEU A 88 -10.98 -25.15 8.36
CA LEU A 88 -12.00 -24.17 7.97
C LEU A 88 -11.94 -22.89 8.81
N TYR A 89 -11.79 -23.02 10.14
CA TYR A 89 -11.62 -21.85 11.01
C TYR A 89 -10.31 -21.10 10.75
N SER A 90 -9.24 -21.83 10.42
CA SER A 90 -7.95 -21.25 10.03
C SER A 90 -8.07 -20.49 8.71
N TRP A 91 -8.82 -21.03 7.76
CA TRP A 91 -9.04 -20.40 6.46
C TRP A 91 -9.76 -19.07 6.57
N ILE A 92 -10.78 -18.98 7.44
CA ILE A 92 -11.47 -17.72 7.74
C ILE A 92 -10.49 -16.69 8.31
N ALA A 93 -9.66 -17.09 9.27
CA ALA A 93 -8.66 -16.21 9.86
C ALA A 93 -7.64 -15.71 8.82
N ILE A 94 -7.12 -16.60 7.97
CA ILE A 94 -6.18 -16.29 6.88
C ILE A 94 -6.82 -15.34 5.85
N PHE A 95 -8.09 -15.58 5.50
CA PHE A 95 -8.82 -14.72 4.56
C PHE A 95 -8.95 -13.29 5.11
N ILE A 96 -9.31 -13.15 6.38
CA ILE A 96 -9.48 -11.84 7.01
C ILE A 96 -8.12 -11.16 7.16
N TYR A 97 -7.13 -11.88 7.66
CA TYR A 97 -5.74 -11.44 7.76
C TYR A 97 -5.21 -10.89 6.43
N SER A 98 -5.32 -11.68 5.35
CA SER A 98 -4.85 -11.29 4.01
C SER A 98 -5.59 -10.07 3.46
N LYS A 99 -6.91 -9.97 3.70
CA LYS A 99 -7.72 -8.83 3.28
C LYS A 99 -7.40 -7.56 4.04
N VAL A 100 -7.14 -7.65 5.35
CA VAL A 100 -6.71 -6.51 6.15
C VAL A 100 -5.35 -6.00 5.69
N VAL A 101 -4.38 -6.90 5.47
CA VAL A 101 -3.06 -6.52 4.93
C VAL A 101 -3.20 -5.85 3.56
N GLU A 102 -4.00 -6.43 2.66
CA GLU A 102 -4.24 -5.89 1.32
C GLU A 102 -4.92 -4.51 1.37
N ALA A 103 -5.92 -4.32 2.23
CA ALA A 103 -6.68 -3.09 2.36
C ALA A 103 -5.83 -1.94 2.94
N LEU A 104 -4.93 -2.25 3.87
CA LEU A 104 -4.02 -1.27 4.47
C LEU A 104 -2.80 -0.98 3.58
N GLN A 105 -2.51 -1.83 2.59
CA GLN A 105 -1.38 -1.63 1.69
C GLN A 105 -1.72 -0.58 0.61
N PRO A 106 -0.86 0.44 0.40
CA PRO A 106 -1.09 1.42 -0.65
C PRO A 106 -1.03 0.74 -2.04
N GLN A 107 -2.11 0.82 -2.82
CA GLN A 107 -2.18 0.19 -4.14
C GLN A 107 -1.15 0.75 -5.14
N ASN A 108 -0.80 2.03 -5.03
CA ASN A 108 0.24 2.67 -5.84
C ASN A 108 1.09 3.61 -4.96
N PRO A 109 2.39 3.34 -4.79
CA PRO A 109 3.28 4.23 -4.04
C PRO A 109 3.56 5.53 -4.79
N HIS A 110 3.37 5.55 -6.11
CA HIS A 110 3.61 6.69 -6.99
C HIS A 110 2.31 7.22 -7.59
N LYS A 111 2.30 8.53 -7.85
CA LYS A 111 1.25 9.22 -8.60
C LYS A 111 1.92 10.00 -9.72
N SER A 112 1.32 9.94 -10.91
CA SER A 112 1.63 10.90 -11.97
C SER A 112 0.80 12.15 -11.70
N VAL A 113 1.47 13.29 -11.69
CA VAL A 113 0.83 14.59 -11.48
C VAL A 113 1.09 15.43 -12.72
N PHE A 114 0.03 16.00 -13.27
CA PHE A 114 0.09 16.97 -14.34
C PHE A 114 -0.29 18.31 -13.76
N ILE A 115 0.58 19.30 -13.93
CA ILE A 115 0.39 20.66 -13.43
C ILE A 115 0.33 21.58 -14.64
N ILE A 116 -0.72 22.38 -14.72
CA ILE A 116 -0.87 23.46 -15.71
C ILE A 116 -0.91 24.76 -14.91
N SER A 117 0.02 25.66 -15.20
CA SER A 117 0.14 26.94 -14.51
C SER A 117 0.59 28.01 -15.50
N ASP A 118 0.24 29.27 -15.23
CA ASP A 118 0.75 30.41 -16.01
C ASP A 118 2.15 30.84 -15.51
N ARG A 119 2.66 30.26 -14.41
CA ARG A 119 3.93 30.58 -13.74
C ARG A 119 4.92 29.41 -13.78
N MET A 120 5.06 28.74 -14.94
CA MET A 120 5.86 27.51 -15.07
C MET A 120 7.33 27.67 -14.68
N GLU A 121 7.97 28.78 -14.99
CA GLU A 121 9.39 28.98 -14.73
C GLU A 121 9.70 29.10 -13.23
N GLU A 122 8.89 29.86 -12.50
CA GLU A 122 8.98 29.96 -11.03
C GLU A 122 8.68 28.61 -10.36
N LEU A 123 7.71 27.87 -10.90
CA LEU A 123 7.32 26.55 -10.43
C LEU A 123 8.45 25.53 -10.64
N ARG A 124 9.14 25.58 -11.78
CA ARG A 124 10.32 24.76 -12.09
C ARG A 124 11.43 24.97 -11.06
N GLU A 125 11.78 26.23 -10.80
CA GLU A 125 12.87 26.58 -9.87
C GLU A 125 12.55 26.10 -8.45
N GLN A 126 11.32 26.29 -7.98
CA GLN A 126 10.88 25.86 -6.65
C GLN A 126 10.81 24.34 -6.52
N LEU A 127 10.34 23.63 -7.55
CA LEU A 127 10.24 22.16 -7.50
C LEU A 127 11.61 21.49 -7.51
N VAL A 128 12.52 21.96 -8.35
CA VAL A 128 13.88 21.41 -8.45
C VAL A 128 14.70 21.81 -7.23
N GLY A 129 14.65 23.08 -6.82
CA GLY A 129 15.47 23.60 -5.72
C GLY A 129 15.00 23.19 -4.32
N ARG A 130 13.69 23.19 -4.07
CA ARG A 130 13.13 23.01 -2.71
C ARG A 130 12.69 21.58 -2.43
N MET A 131 12.18 20.87 -3.44
CA MET A 131 11.68 19.50 -3.29
C MET A 131 12.58 18.44 -3.94
N GLY A 132 13.57 18.84 -4.75
CA GLY A 132 14.41 17.92 -5.50
C GLY A 132 13.63 17.06 -6.51
N VAL A 133 12.43 17.49 -6.89
CA VAL A 133 11.55 16.76 -7.81
C VAL A 133 11.93 17.13 -9.23
N ARG A 134 12.09 16.12 -10.09
CA ARG A 134 12.31 16.29 -11.53
C ARG A 134 11.07 15.85 -12.29
N GLY A 135 10.87 16.45 -13.46
CA GLY A 135 9.75 16.19 -14.35
C GLY A 135 10.08 16.51 -15.78
N THR A 136 9.08 16.36 -16.65
CA THR A 136 9.17 16.63 -18.07
C THR A 136 8.10 17.63 -18.47
N PHE A 137 8.45 18.61 -19.30
CA PHE A 137 7.48 19.50 -19.90
C PHE A 137 6.83 18.82 -21.12
N LEU A 138 5.51 18.74 -21.09
CA LEU A 138 4.69 18.30 -22.21
C LEU A 138 4.10 19.54 -22.88
N HIS A 139 4.32 19.68 -24.19
CA HIS A 139 3.75 20.76 -24.96
C HIS A 139 2.37 20.32 -25.47
N GLY A 140 1.33 21.02 -25.04
CA GLY A 140 -0.05 20.77 -25.43
C GLY A 140 -0.68 22.00 -26.06
N LYS A 141 -1.90 21.82 -26.56
CA LYS A 141 -2.72 22.92 -27.10
C LYS A 141 -4.06 22.93 -26.36
N GLY A 142 -4.45 24.09 -25.85
CA GLY A 142 -5.73 24.26 -25.16
C GLY A 142 -6.87 23.96 -26.12
N MET A 143 -7.75 23.01 -25.76
CA MET A 143 -8.84 22.59 -26.63
C MET A 143 -9.84 23.73 -26.92
N TYR A 144 -10.05 24.65 -25.97
CA TYR A 144 -10.99 25.76 -26.12
C TYR A 144 -10.34 27.03 -26.68
N THR A 145 -9.14 27.38 -26.21
CA THR A 145 -8.45 28.61 -26.59
C THR A 145 -7.59 28.47 -27.85
N GLY A 146 -7.24 27.25 -28.23
CA GLY A 146 -6.31 26.99 -29.33
C GLY A 146 -4.89 27.49 -29.08
N GLN A 147 -4.57 27.92 -27.86
CA GLN A 147 -3.23 28.41 -27.51
C GLN A 147 -2.33 27.27 -27.09
N GLU A 148 -1.05 27.36 -27.42
CA GLU A 148 -0.03 26.46 -26.88
C GLU A 148 0.06 26.65 -25.36
N ARG A 149 0.14 25.52 -24.66
CA ARG A 149 0.18 25.44 -23.20
C ARG A 149 1.19 24.39 -22.82
N GLU A 150 2.08 24.73 -21.91
CA GLU A 150 2.97 23.77 -21.28
C GLU A 150 2.23 23.06 -20.15
N VAL A 151 2.50 21.76 -20.01
CA VAL A 151 2.00 20.91 -18.92
C VAL A 151 3.19 20.26 -18.27
N LEU A 152 3.38 20.48 -16.98
CA LEU A 152 4.45 19.86 -16.23
C LEU A 152 4.01 18.46 -15.79
N PHE A 153 4.70 17.44 -16.27
CA PHE A 153 4.50 16.05 -15.90
C PHE A 153 5.56 15.60 -14.90
N ILE A 154 5.13 15.19 -13.72
CA ILE A 154 6.01 14.69 -12.66
C ILE A 154 5.49 13.37 -12.10
N ILE A 155 6.41 12.48 -11.75
CA ILE A 155 6.10 11.26 -11.00
C ILE A 155 6.65 11.43 -9.60
N ILE A 156 5.75 11.42 -8.61
CA ILE A 156 6.12 11.58 -7.20
C ILE A 156 5.52 10.47 -6.35
N GLN A 157 6.10 10.26 -5.17
CA GLN A 157 5.50 9.37 -4.18
C GLN A 157 4.19 9.98 -3.65
N ARG A 158 3.18 9.15 -3.38
CA ARG A 158 1.86 9.58 -2.88
C ARG A 158 1.98 10.43 -1.61
N LYS A 159 2.95 10.15 -0.75
CA LYS A 159 3.21 10.92 0.49
C LYS A 159 3.70 12.35 0.22
N ASN A 160 4.37 12.58 -0.91
CA ASN A 160 4.91 13.89 -1.31
C ASN A 160 3.89 14.74 -2.08
N PHE A 161 2.70 14.21 -2.35
CA PHE A 161 1.67 14.92 -3.12
C PHE A 161 1.09 16.11 -2.35
N GLN A 162 0.85 15.98 -1.04
CA GLN A 162 0.27 17.07 -0.27
C GLN A 162 1.20 18.28 -0.15
N PRO A 163 2.51 18.13 0.17
CA PRO A 163 3.46 19.24 0.13
C PRO A 163 3.57 19.89 -1.25
N LEU A 164 3.62 19.08 -2.32
CA LEU A 164 3.67 19.55 -3.69
C LEU A 164 2.45 20.42 -4.02
N LYS A 165 1.25 19.91 -3.74
CA LYS A 165 -0.01 20.63 -4.01
C LYS A 165 -0.03 21.99 -3.31
N ASN A 166 0.41 22.03 -2.05
CA ASN A 166 0.44 23.27 -1.28
C ASN A 166 1.41 24.29 -1.91
N LEU A 167 2.62 23.85 -2.28
CA LEU A 167 3.62 24.70 -2.93
C LEU A 167 3.11 25.28 -4.26
N VAL A 168 2.48 24.45 -5.09
CA VAL A 168 1.94 24.87 -6.39
C VAL A 168 0.84 25.92 -6.21
N LEU A 169 -0.09 25.70 -5.28
CA LEU A 169 -1.20 26.63 -5.03
C LEU A 169 -0.77 27.92 -4.31
N GLU A 170 0.33 27.89 -3.56
CA GLU A 170 0.94 29.07 -2.96
C GLU A 170 1.57 29.99 -4.02
N LEU A 171 2.20 29.40 -5.04
CA LEU A 171 2.80 30.12 -6.17
C LEU A 171 1.75 30.62 -7.17
N ASP A 172 0.82 29.74 -7.56
CA ASP A 172 -0.22 30.04 -8.52
C ASP A 172 -1.57 29.48 -8.04
N PRO A 173 -2.42 30.32 -7.43
CA PRO A 173 -3.76 29.94 -6.99
C PRO A 173 -4.69 29.50 -8.14
N LYS A 174 -4.36 29.83 -9.39
CA LYS A 174 -5.13 29.44 -10.59
C LYS A 174 -4.57 28.18 -11.26
N ALA A 175 -3.52 27.57 -10.71
CA ALA A 175 -2.93 26.37 -11.26
C ALA A 175 -3.93 25.20 -11.24
N PHE A 176 -3.95 24.44 -12.33
CA PHE A 176 -4.73 23.23 -12.46
C PHE A 176 -3.84 22.01 -12.24
N ILE A 177 -4.17 21.21 -11.21
CA ILE A 177 -3.42 20.01 -10.84
C ILE A 177 -4.33 18.80 -11.04
N THR A 178 -3.91 17.87 -11.89
CA THR A 178 -4.58 16.56 -12.04
C THR A 178 -3.63 15.43 -11.69
N THR A 179 -4.18 14.36 -11.14
CA THR A 179 -3.43 13.17 -10.75
C THR A 179 -3.98 11.94 -11.42
N ALA A 180 -3.11 11.10 -11.94
CA ALA A 180 -3.43 9.73 -12.30
C ALA A 180 -2.62 8.75 -11.44
N ASP A 181 -3.18 7.57 -11.24
CA ASP A 181 -2.45 6.49 -10.60
C ASP A 181 -1.41 5.96 -11.59
N ALA A 182 -0.15 6.01 -11.18
CA ALA A 182 0.98 5.51 -11.95
C ALA A 182 1.53 4.28 -11.24
N SER A 183 1.34 3.11 -11.84
CA SER A 183 2.11 1.92 -11.46
C SER A 183 3.49 2.07 -12.09
N ASN A 184 4.50 2.27 -11.26
CA ASN A 184 5.86 2.51 -11.72
C ASN A 184 6.61 1.17 -11.75
N ASP A 185 6.70 0.53 -12.92
CA ASP A 185 7.41 -0.75 -13.08
C ASP A 185 8.94 -0.56 -13.20
N THR A 186 9.41 0.66 -13.52
CA THR A 186 10.82 1.03 -13.59
C THR A 186 11.04 2.43 -13.02
N LEU A 187 12.18 2.71 -12.39
CA LEU A 187 12.51 4.09 -12.00
C LEU A 187 12.66 4.91 -13.30
N PRO A 188 11.91 6.02 -13.47
CA PRO A 188 12.13 6.88 -14.62
C PRO A 188 13.59 7.37 -14.58
N ILE A 189 14.30 7.23 -15.70
CA ILE A 189 15.62 7.84 -15.85
C ILE A 189 15.36 9.35 -15.97
N LEU A 190 15.36 10.04 -14.83
CA LEU A 190 15.21 11.49 -14.76
C LEU A 190 16.54 12.13 -15.16
N ILE A 191 16.90 12.01 -16.44
CA ILE A 191 18.02 12.74 -17.06
C ILE A 191 17.64 14.22 -17.11
#